data_AF-A0A0W0X4X3-F1
#
_entry.id   AF-A0A0W0X4X3-F1
#
_cell.length_a   1.000
_cell.length_b   1.000
_cell.length_c   1.000
_cell.angle_alpha   90.00
_cell.angle_beta   90.00
_cell.angle_gamma   90.00
#
_symmetry.space_group_name_H-M   'P 1'
#
loop_
_entity.id
_entity.type
_entity.pdbx_description
1 polymer ?
#
loop_
_entity_poly.entity_id
_entity_poly.type
_entity_poly.pdbx_seq_one_letter_code
_entity_poly.pdbx_strand_id
1 'polypeptide(L)'
;MIVLSRDESDNLKAIILNYLQGEPLRVVRVRLETECEELKTGCKTLYKAIELKSKDDPFVLAILNSLNIKKATPGSKAGEYEKVLQKSENLYELLSNLYHDGYHHVGYLLRLIENTTPKRNWALIFTIGAFLSAGIGVFFYFNKKYFDAFTNWLSRSFPFVIDWCGKTFSLLKNIPLLGMVYNGLGLLFSWYNTFSNGTTTASHKLNSLFFKTLTASLNITAYFLSYTAGGAMMLPAAVLFVLSSSIDVFKSVYDFFKTRHALKTLKTPDEYERSWEQLAEYERAKNLHKRSMKSVWIKFTAAVLTTIAIGIWSFFPPNLIIMIGCIAFISLISLAKKSVLDAIYEQQAQQLQKKLQHIETTYHVELDPANQSSFVKLKQKRQHLDQHEVELARREAALAKKEKEIAIRQQAILDSDESSPVKMLRSLKPQSQQEEYPSRFLVEHTSDFTVPLAKRLRKTRSYDDLYRLKEEERTSLTLG
;
A
#
# COMPACT_ATOMS: atom_id res chain seq x y z
N MET A 1 10.79 -21.45 -12.43
CA MET A 1 9.71 -21.75 -11.47
C MET A 1 10.36 -21.79 -10.10
N ILE A 2 9.87 -21.03 -9.13
CA ILE A 2 10.49 -20.98 -7.80
C ILE A 2 10.01 -22.22 -7.05
N VAL A 3 10.94 -23.00 -6.52
CA VAL A 3 10.64 -24.16 -5.67
C VAL A 3 10.88 -23.72 -4.23
N LEU A 4 9.82 -23.68 -3.43
CA LEU A 4 9.90 -23.38 -2.01
C LEU A 4 10.19 -24.66 -1.24
N SER A 5 11.05 -24.55 -0.23
CA SER A 5 11.18 -25.60 0.78
C SER A 5 9.87 -25.76 1.55
N ARG A 6 9.70 -26.92 2.20
CA ARG A 6 8.50 -27.19 3.00
C ARG A 6 8.35 -26.16 4.12
N ASP A 7 9.45 -25.81 4.79
CA ASP A 7 9.46 -24.87 5.90
C ASP A 7 9.09 -23.45 5.46
N GLU A 8 9.61 -22.96 4.33
CA GLU A 8 9.24 -21.67 3.74
C GLU A 8 7.74 -21.63 3.36
N SER A 9 7.24 -22.72 2.77
CA SER A 9 5.83 -22.86 2.41
C SER A 9 4.92 -22.84 3.66
N ASP A 10 5.31 -23.57 4.70
CA ASP A 10 4.55 -23.65 5.95
C ASP A 10 4.61 -22.32 6.73
N ASN A 11 5.73 -21.59 6.70
CA ASN A 11 5.83 -20.23 7.24
C ASN A 11 4.87 -19.26 6.54
N LEU A 12 4.82 -19.27 5.21
CA LEU A 12 3.90 -18.43 4.44
C LEU A 12 2.43 -18.77 4.73
N LYS A 13 2.09 -20.05 4.87
CA LYS A 13 0.75 -20.49 5.29
C LYS A 13 0.43 -20.03 6.71
N ALA A 14 1.39 -20.12 7.63
CA ALA A 14 1.23 -19.67 9.01
C ALA A 14 0.94 -18.16 9.10
N ILE A 15 1.57 -17.33 8.24
CA ILE A 15 1.29 -15.90 8.17
C ILE A 15 -0.20 -15.63 7.82
N ILE A 16 -0.76 -16.37 6.86
CA ILE A 16 -2.19 -16.27 6.53
C ILE A 16 -3.04 -16.65 7.74
N LEU A 17 -2.76 -17.81 8.34
CA LEU A 17 -3.55 -18.33 9.46
C LEU A 17 -3.55 -17.33 10.64
N ASN A 18 -2.37 -16.83 11.02
CA ASN A 18 -2.22 -15.84 12.08
C ASN A 18 -2.98 -14.54 11.76
N TYR A 19 -2.94 -14.08 10.49
CA TYR A 19 -3.76 -12.94 10.06
C TYR A 19 -5.27 -13.20 10.21
N LEU A 20 -5.74 -14.42 9.93
CA LEU A 20 -7.16 -14.76 10.06
C LEU A 20 -7.61 -14.89 11.52
N GLN A 21 -6.67 -15.20 12.41
CA GLN A 21 -6.88 -15.35 13.86
C GLN A 21 -6.84 -14.03 14.63
N GLY A 22 -6.19 -12.98 14.11
CA GLY A 22 -6.16 -11.68 14.77
C GLY A 22 -4.81 -10.99 14.80
N GLU A 23 -3.78 -11.55 14.16
CA GLU A 23 -2.43 -11.00 14.25
C GLU A 23 -2.39 -9.53 13.79
N PRO A 24 -1.75 -8.62 14.57
CA PRO A 24 -1.67 -7.22 14.20
C PRO A 24 -1.07 -7.02 12.82
N LEU A 25 -1.71 -6.20 11.98
CA LEU A 25 -1.30 -5.98 10.58
C LEU A 25 0.17 -5.57 10.40
N ARG A 26 0.73 -4.84 11.37
CA ARG A 26 2.15 -4.45 11.34
C ARG A 26 3.06 -5.68 11.40
N VAL A 27 2.73 -6.67 12.24
CA VAL A 27 3.50 -7.90 12.38
C VAL A 27 3.39 -8.75 11.12
N VAL A 28 2.16 -8.89 10.58
CA VAL A 28 1.92 -9.59 9.31
C VAL A 28 2.71 -8.93 8.18
N ARG A 29 2.72 -7.60 8.10
CA ARG A 29 3.49 -6.87 7.08
C ARG A 29 4.99 -7.12 7.21
N VAL A 30 5.55 -7.03 8.42
CA VAL A 30 6.97 -7.29 8.66
C VAL A 30 7.34 -8.72 8.29
N ARG A 31 6.55 -9.72 8.68
CA ARG A 31 6.80 -11.12 8.31
C ARG A 31 6.78 -11.32 6.79
N LEU A 32 5.79 -10.75 6.10
CA LEU A 32 5.75 -10.78 4.63
C LEU A 32 6.98 -10.10 4.00
N GLU A 33 7.39 -8.94 4.53
CA GLU A 33 8.57 -8.22 4.05
C GLU A 33 9.86 -9.03 4.28
N THR A 34 10.01 -9.68 5.44
CA THR A 34 11.14 -10.55 5.76
C THR A 34 11.24 -11.72 4.79
N GLU A 35 10.16 -12.49 4.59
CA GLU A 35 10.12 -13.61 3.63
C GLU A 35 10.42 -13.14 2.19
N CYS A 36 9.93 -11.95 1.83
CA CYS A 36 10.15 -11.35 0.53
C CYS A 36 11.61 -10.93 0.30
N GLU A 37 12.26 -10.40 1.34
CA GLU A 37 13.66 -9.99 1.31
C GLU A 37 14.61 -11.21 1.30
N GLU A 38 14.33 -12.23 2.12
CA GLU A 38 15.10 -13.48 2.19
C GLU A 38 15.09 -14.22 0.85
N LEU A 39 13.92 -14.36 0.23
CA LEU A 39 13.73 -15.06 -1.04
C LEU A 39 13.94 -14.17 -2.28
N LYS A 40 14.25 -12.88 -2.09
CA LYS A 40 14.46 -11.86 -3.14
C LYS A 40 13.35 -11.83 -4.21
N THR A 41 12.13 -12.17 -3.82
CA THR A 41 11.01 -12.42 -4.73
C THR A 41 9.75 -11.79 -4.15
N GLY A 42 8.93 -11.13 -4.98
CA GLY A 42 7.66 -10.55 -4.53
C GLY A 42 6.70 -11.58 -3.93
N CYS A 43 6.00 -11.23 -2.85
CA CYS A 43 5.11 -12.15 -2.13
C CYS A 43 4.07 -12.80 -3.05
N LYS A 44 3.46 -12.05 -3.98
CA LYS A 44 2.52 -12.62 -4.97
C LYS A 44 3.08 -13.85 -5.70
N THR A 45 4.34 -13.81 -6.10
CA THR A 45 4.98 -14.94 -6.80
C THR A 45 5.26 -16.09 -5.83
N LEU A 46 5.63 -15.79 -4.58
CA LEU A 46 5.83 -16.79 -3.53
C LEU A 46 4.53 -17.57 -3.25
N TYR A 47 3.41 -16.86 -3.03
CA TYR A 47 2.11 -17.53 -2.79
C TYR A 47 1.57 -18.28 -4.00
N LYS A 48 1.96 -17.90 -5.23
CA LYS A 48 1.65 -18.66 -6.45
C LYS A 48 2.48 -19.94 -6.57
N ALA A 49 3.66 -20.00 -5.97
CA ALA A 49 4.52 -21.18 -5.99
C ALA A 49 4.06 -22.28 -5.02
N ILE A 50 3.18 -21.96 -4.06
CA ILE A 50 2.61 -22.92 -3.11
C ILE A 50 1.42 -23.63 -3.76
N GLU A 51 1.65 -24.82 -4.30
CA GLU A 51 0.62 -25.65 -4.93
C GLU A 51 -0.30 -26.31 -3.88
N LEU A 52 -1.60 -26.41 -4.18
CA LEU A 52 -2.61 -27.02 -3.31
C LEU A 52 -2.86 -28.50 -3.62
N LYS A 53 -1.78 -29.27 -3.84
CA LYS A 53 -1.87 -30.68 -4.29
C LYS A 53 -2.43 -31.63 -3.22
N SER A 54 -2.21 -31.34 -1.93
CA SER A 54 -2.70 -32.18 -0.84
C SER A 54 -4.04 -31.65 -0.31
N LYS A 55 -5.10 -32.46 -0.41
CA LYS A 55 -6.43 -32.14 0.16
C LYS A 55 -6.45 -32.12 1.69
N ASP A 56 -5.41 -32.67 2.31
CA ASP A 56 -5.29 -32.85 3.76
C ASP A 56 -4.15 -32.02 4.35
N ASP A 57 -3.76 -30.91 3.70
CA ASP A 57 -2.84 -29.95 4.30
C ASP A 57 -3.49 -29.31 5.55
N PRO A 58 -2.88 -29.47 6.76
CA PRO A 58 -3.46 -29.00 8.01
C PRO A 58 -3.61 -27.47 8.04
N PHE A 59 -2.73 -26.71 7.37
CA PHE A 59 -2.83 -25.26 7.32
C PHE A 59 -3.99 -24.81 6.43
N VAL A 60 -4.17 -25.45 5.29
CA VAL A 60 -5.28 -25.13 4.37
C VAL A 60 -6.61 -25.41 5.05
N LEU A 61 -6.71 -26.54 5.76
CA LEU A 61 -7.89 -26.87 6.56
C LEU A 61 -8.11 -25.86 7.69
N ALA A 62 -7.07 -25.47 8.41
CA ALA A 62 -7.18 -24.45 9.47
C ALA A 62 -7.59 -23.07 8.92
N ILE A 63 -7.04 -22.67 7.77
CA ILE A 63 -7.41 -21.43 7.07
C ILE A 63 -8.89 -21.45 6.72
N LEU A 64 -9.39 -22.53 6.11
CA LEU A 64 -10.79 -22.65 5.71
C LEU A 64 -11.74 -22.74 6.91
N ASN A 65 -11.38 -23.50 7.95
CA ASN A 65 -12.14 -23.56 9.20
C ASN A 65 -12.20 -22.20 9.90
N SER A 66 -11.10 -21.45 9.92
CA SER A 66 -11.08 -20.10 10.49
C SER A 66 -12.03 -19.13 9.78
N LEU A 67 -12.43 -19.45 8.55
CA LEU A 67 -13.42 -18.74 7.74
C LEU A 67 -14.84 -19.32 7.87
N ASN A 68 -15.06 -20.29 8.76
CA ASN A 68 -16.29 -21.06 8.92
C ASN A 68 -16.66 -21.89 7.66
N ILE A 69 -15.66 -22.27 6.84
CA ILE A 69 -15.85 -23.12 5.66
C ILE A 69 -15.56 -24.56 6.05
N LYS A 70 -16.61 -25.32 6.36
CA LYS A 70 -16.49 -26.70 6.83
C LYS A 70 -16.39 -27.70 5.67
N LYS A 71 -15.54 -28.72 5.83
CA LYS A 71 -15.44 -29.88 4.93
C LYS A 71 -16.80 -30.58 4.86
N ALA A 72 -17.22 -31.01 3.67
CA ALA A 72 -18.49 -31.73 3.54
C ALA A 72 -18.44 -33.02 4.35
N THR A 73 -19.56 -33.37 5.01
CA THR A 73 -19.70 -34.67 5.66
C THR A 73 -19.59 -35.79 4.63
N PRO A 74 -18.94 -36.93 4.97
CA PRO A 74 -18.81 -38.05 4.05
C PRO A 74 -20.19 -38.48 3.53
N GLY A 75 -20.39 -38.46 2.21
CA GLY A 75 -21.66 -38.81 1.56
C GLY A 75 -22.56 -37.62 1.16
N SER A 76 -22.23 -36.39 1.53
CA SER A 76 -22.89 -35.19 1.02
C SER A 76 -22.30 -34.75 -0.33
N LYS A 77 -23.08 -34.03 -1.15
CA LYS A 77 -22.56 -33.38 -2.38
C LYS A 77 -21.41 -32.44 -2.00
N ALA A 78 -20.41 -32.33 -2.89
CA ALA A 78 -19.26 -31.44 -2.71
C ALA A 78 -19.70 -30.07 -2.17
N GLY A 79 -19.27 -29.75 -0.95
CA GLY A 79 -19.62 -28.54 -0.23
C GLY A 79 -18.85 -27.33 -0.76
N GLU A 80 -18.96 -26.20 -0.07
CA GLU A 80 -18.19 -25.00 -0.42
C GLU A 80 -16.68 -25.23 -0.31
N TYR A 81 -16.24 -25.99 0.70
CA TYR A 81 -14.84 -26.38 0.90
C TYR A 81 -14.24 -27.02 -0.36
N GLU A 82 -14.86 -28.09 -0.87
CA GLU A 82 -14.33 -28.83 -2.02
C GLU A 82 -14.40 -28.00 -3.30
N LYS A 83 -15.45 -27.17 -3.47
CA LYS A 83 -15.59 -26.29 -4.64
C LYS A 83 -14.50 -25.24 -4.71
N VAL A 84 -14.13 -24.62 -3.59
CA VAL A 84 -13.10 -23.58 -3.55
C VAL A 84 -11.73 -24.21 -3.82
N LEU A 85 -11.43 -25.36 -3.22
CA LEU A 85 -10.16 -26.06 -3.46
C LEU A 85 -10.01 -26.57 -4.89
N GLN A 86 -11.07 -27.12 -5.49
CA GLN A 86 -11.03 -27.59 -6.88
C GLN A 86 -10.76 -26.47 -7.90
N LYS A 87 -11.12 -25.23 -7.57
CA LYS A 87 -10.93 -24.05 -8.42
C LYS A 87 -9.57 -23.38 -8.25
N SER A 88 -8.75 -23.82 -7.29
CA SER A 88 -7.55 -23.11 -6.87
C SER A 88 -6.32 -24.00 -7.09
N GLU A 89 -5.42 -23.61 -7.99
CA GLU A 89 -4.20 -24.39 -8.24
C GLU A 89 -3.13 -24.11 -7.16
N ASN A 90 -3.12 -22.89 -6.65
CA ASN A 90 -2.15 -22.38 -5.68
C ASN A 90 -2.80 -21.56 -4.57
N LEU A 91 -2.04 -21.30 -3.51
CA LEU A 91 -2.52 -20.60 -2.32
C LEU A 91 -2.96 -19.15 -2.61
N TYR A 92 -2.30 -18.45 -3.53
CA TYR A 92 -2.74 -17.12 -3.97
C TYR A 92 -4.11 -17.15 -4.64
N GLU A 93 -4.35 -18.11 -5.54
CA GLU A 93 -5.65 -18.30 -6.18
C GLU A 93 -6.73 -18.68 -5.17
N LEU A 94 -6.42 -19.52 -4.18
CA LEU A 94 -7.33 -19.83 -3.08
C LEU A 94 -7.78 -18.56 -2.36
N LEU A 95 -6.84 -17.70 -1.95
CA LEU A 95 -7.17 -16.43 -1.31
C LEU A 95 -7.98 -15.51 -2.22
N SER A 96 -7.64 -15.44 -3.51
CA SER A 96 -8.38 -14.65 -4.50
C SER A 96 -9.81 -15.15 -4.65
N ASN A 97 -10.00 -16.47 -4.70
CA ASN A 97 -11.30 -17.12 -4.82
C ASN A 97 -12.15 -16.87 -3.58
N LEU A 98 -11.57 -17.02 -2.39
CA LEU A 98 -12.24 -16.67 -1.13
C LEU A 98 -12.68 -15.19 -1.11
N TYR A 99 -11.81 -14.27 -1.53
CA TYR A 99 -12.18 -12.86 -1.62
C TYR A 99 -13.36 -12.63 -2.58
N HIS A 100 -13.38 -13.34 -3.71
CA HIS A 100 -14.44 -13.29 -4.71
C HIS A 100 -15.76 -13.94 -4.26
N ASP A 101 -15.69 -14.95 -3.40
CA ASP A 101 -16.84 -15.64 -2.82
C ASP A 101 -17.47 -14.88 -1.63
N GLY A 102 -16.89 -13.73 -1.25
CA GLY A 102 -17.47 -12.81 -0.26
C GLY A 102 -16.68 -12.68 1.03
N TYR A 103 -15.54 -13.38 1.16
CA TYR A 103 -14.63 -13.25 2.30
C TYR A 103 -13.78 -11.96 2.19
N HIS A 104 -14.45 -10.81 2.23
CA HIS A 104 -13.88 -9.49 1.93
C HIS A 104 -12.73 -9.03 2.85
N HIS A 105 -12.56 -9.66 4.01
CA HIS A 105 -11.46 -9.38 4.93
C HIS A 105 -10.13 -9.98 4.42
N VAL A 106 -10.17 -11.07 3.64
CA VAL A 106 -9.02 -11.63 2.93
C VAL A 106 -8.50 -10.64 1.88
N GLY A 107 -9.37 -9.78 1.34
CA GLY A 107 -8.99 -8.76 0.36
C GLY A 107 -7.90 -7.79 0.84
N TYR A 108 -7.85 -7.48 2.14
CA TYR A 108 -6.76 -6.64 2.66
C TYR A 108 -5.44 -7.43 2.75
N LEU A 109 -5.48 -8.71 3.14
CA LEU A 109 -4.32 -9.59 3.12
C LEU A 109 -3.77 -9.78 1.70
N LEU A 110 -4.64 -10.04 0.72
CA LEU A 110 -4.27 -10.09 -0.69
C LEU A 110 -3.59 -8.78 -1.13
N ARG A 111 -4.15 -7.63 -0.73
CA ARG A 111 -3.53 -6.34 -1.01
C ARG A 111 -2.15 -6.20 -0.36
N LEU A 112 -1.93 -6.74 0.84
CA LEU A 112 -0.59 -6.79 1.43
C LEU A 112 0.33 -7.69 0.59
N ILE A 113 -0.08 -8.91 0.26
CA ILE A 113 0.68 -9.86 -0.57
C ILE A 113 1.05 -9.26 -1.95
N GLU A 114 0.14 -8.50 -2.56
CA GLU A 114 0.37 -7.87 -3.86
C GLU A 114 1.30 -6.66 -3.81
N ASN A 115 1.24 -5.89 -2.72
CA ASN A 115 2.07 -4.68 -2.57
C ASN A 115 3.44 -4.96 -1.94
N THR A 116 3.58 -6.06 -1.19
CA THR A 116 4.86 -6.47 -0.61
C THR A 116 5.76 -7.02 -1.71
N THR A 117 6.70 -6.18 -2.09
CA THR A 117 7.77 -6.48 -3.05
C THR A 117 9.10 -6.24 -2.36
N PRO A 118 10.17 -6.95 -2.75
CA PRO A 118 11.46 -6.79 -2.09
C PRO A 118 11.89 -5.34 -2.29
N LYS A 119 12.49 -4.71 -1.26
CA LYS A 119 12.93 -3.32 -1.33
C LYS A 119 13.83 -3.13 -2.53
N ARG A 120 13.25 -2.63 -3.62
CA ARG A 120 13.99 -2.39 -4.86
C ARG A 120 14.90 -1.21 -4.60
N ASN A 121 16.15 -1.31 -5.03
CA ASN A 121 17.10 -0.22 -4.91
C ASN A 121 16.68 0.91 -5.87
N TRP A 122 15.73 1.75 -5.42
CA TRP A 122 15.22 2.89 -6.19
C TRP A 122 16.34 3.84 -6.56
N ALA A 123 17.39 3.97 -5.72
CA ALA A 123 18.55 4.78 -6.06
C ALA A 123 19.24 4.28 -7.34
N LEU A 124 19.32 2.97 -7.55
CA LEU A 124 19.85 2.39 -8.79
C LEU A 124 18.93 2.71 -9.98
N ILE A 125 17.61 2.59 -9.83
CA ILE A 125 16.67 2.93 -10.92
C ILE A 125 16.72 4.42 -11.25
N PHE A 126 16.74 5.29 -10.24
CA PHE A 126 16.82 6.74 -10.44
C PHE A 126 18.16 7.16 -11.02
N THR A 127 19.28 6.54 -10.62
CA THR A 127 20.58 6.82 -11.22
C THR A 127 20.62 6.34 -12.66
N ILE A 128 20.18 5.12 -12.97
CA ILE A 128 20.07 4.64 -14.35
C ILE A 128 19.13 5.53 -15.17
N GLY A 129 17.98 5.92 -14.62
CA GLY A 129 17.02 6.81 -15.26
C GLY A 129 17.59 8.21 -15.50
N ALA A 130 18.36 8.74 -14.56
CA ALA A 130 19.06 10.03 -14.68
C ALA A 130 20.19 9.95 -15.71
N PHE A 131 21.00 8.88 -15.70
CA PHE A 131 22.04 8.65 -16.71
C PHE A 131 21.46 8.43 -18.10
N LEU A 132 20.34 7.71 -18.23
CA LEU A 132 19.60 7.58 -19.48
C LEU A 132 19.04 8.93 -19.92
N SER A 133 18.40 9.69 -19.03
CA SER A 133 17.83 11.00 -19.36
C SER A 133 18.92 12.01 -19.77
N ALA A 134 20.03 12.06 -19.02
CA ALA A 134 21.18 12.90 -19.35
C ALA A 134 21.87 12.42 -20.63
N GLY A 135 22.06 11.11 -20.80
CA GLY A 135 22.63 10.52 -22.00
C GLY A 135 21.77 10.78 -23.24
N ILE A 136 20.44 10.69 -23.12
CA ILE A 136 19.49 11.08 -24.16
C ILE A 136 19.62 12.59 -24.42
N GLY A 137 19.65 13.45 -23.40
CA GLY A 137 19.81 14.89 -23.58
C GLY A 137 21.12 15.29 -24.28
N VAL A 138 22.23 14.69 -23.88
CA VAL A 138 23.56 14.88 -24.49
C VAL A 138 23.58 14.33 -25.92
N PHE A 139 23.02 13.14 -26.15
CA PHE A 139 22.89 12.56 -27.48
C PHE A 139 22.03 13.45 -28.38
N PHE A 140 20.92 13.98 -27.90
CA PHE A 140 20.08 14.93 -28.63
C PHE A 140 20.83 16.22 -28.98
N TYR A 141 21.65 16.72 -28.07
CA TYR A 141 22.43 17.95 -28.27
C TYR A 141 23.53 17.75 -29.33
N PHE A 142 24.33 16.70 -29.23
CA PHE A 142 25.46 16.46 -30.15
C PHE A 142 25.04 15.81 -31.48
N ASN A 143 24.01 14.96 -31.47
CA ASN A 143 23.53 14.21 -32.63
C ASN A 143 22.18 14.71 -33.13
N LYS A 144 21.98 16.03 -33.11
CA LYS A 144 20.75 16.67 -33.62
C LYS A 144 20.33 16.15 -34.99
N LYS A 145 21.29 15.91 -35.90
CA LYS A 145 21.04 15.31 -37.23
C LYS A 145 20.39 13.92 -37.17
N TYR A 146 20.79 13.07 -36.23
CA TYR A 146 20.22 11.73 -36.06
C TYR A 146 18.85 11.79 -35.38
N PHE A 147 18.65 12.72 -34.45
CA PHE A 147 17.33 12.95 -33.89
C PHE A 147 16.36 13.46 -34.94
N ASP A 148 16.76 14.46 -35.73
CA ASP A 148 15.97 14.95 -36.86
C ASP A 148 15.70 13.82 -37.87
N ALA A 149 16.69 12.97 -38.16
CA ALA A 149 16.51 11.79 -39.00
C ALA A 149 15.56 10.76 -38.38
N PHE A 150 15.58 10.55 -37.06
CA PHE A 150 14.68 9.67 -36.34
C PHE A 150 13.26 10.23 -36.28
N THR A 151 13.07 11.52 -36.00
CA THR A 151 11.75 12.16 -36.04
C THR A 151 11.20 12.18 -37.46
N ASN A 152 12.05 12.38 -38.47
CA ASN A 152 11.68 12.31 -39.87
C ASN A 152 11.36 10.87 -40.29
N TRP A 153 12.10 9.88 -39.79
CA TRP A 153 11.79 8.47 -39.98
C TRP A 153 10.47 8.12 -39.30
N LEU A 154 10.25 8.53 -38.05
CA LEU A 154 9.03 8.26 -37.28
C LEU A 154 7.82 8.95 -37.93
N SER A 155 7.97 10.19 -38.41
CA SER A 155 6.94 10.90 -39.16
C SER A 155 6.68 10.27 -40.53
N ARG A 156 7.69 9.64 -41.15
CA ARG A 156 7.52 8.92 -42.42
C ARG A 156 6.94 7.51 -42.25
N SER A 157 7.28 6.81 -41.18
CA SER A 157 6.83 5.45 -40.87
C SER A 157 5.42 5.43 -40.27
N PHE A 158 5.11 6.43 -39.44
CA PHE A 158 3.81 6.57 -38.81
C PHE A 158 3.25 7.99 -39.02
N PRO A 159 3.09 8.45 -40.28
CA PRO A 159 2.64 9.80 -40.57
C PRO A 159 1.29 10.05 -39.94
N PHE A 160 0.37 9.08 -40.03
CA PHE A 160 -0.94 9.17 -39.41
C PHE A 160 -0.88 9.40 -37.89
N VAL A 161 0.02 8.73 -37.17
CA VAL A 161 0.11 8.83 -35.71
C VAL A 161 0.76 10.15 -35.28
N ILE A 162 1.81 10.60 -35.96
CA ILE A 162 2.45 11.88 -35.64
C ILE A 162 1.54 13.06 -35.99
N ASP A 163 0.92 13.05 -37.17
CA ASP A 163 -0.01 14.10 -37.56
C ASP A 163 -1.23 14.10 -36.63
N TRP A 164 -1.73 12.92 -36.27
CA TRP A 164 -2.80 12.78 -35.29
C TRP A 164 -2.36 13.30 -33.93
N CYS A 165 -1.22 12.90 -33.37
CA CYS A 165 -0.72 13.40 -32.08
C CYS A 165 -0.46 14.90 -32.11
N GLY A 166 0.20 15.42 -33.15
CA GLY A 166 0.46 16.84 -33.34
C GLY A 166 -0.83 17.65 -33.37
N LYS A 167 -1.83 17.21 -34.14
CA LYS A 167 -3.16 17.85 -34.22
C LYS A 167 -3.99 17.63 -32.94
N THR A 168 -3.81 16.50 -32.26
CA THR A 168 -4.53 16.14 -31.02
C THR A 168 -4.02 16.92 -29.81
N PHE A 169 -2.71 17.07 -29.65
CA PHE A 169 -2.13 17.82 -28.54
C PHE A 169 -2.07 19.33 -28.77
N SER A 170 -2.06 19.80 -30.02
CA SER A 170 -2.10 21.24 -30.32
C SER A 170 -3.49 21.86 -30.19
N LEU A 171 -4.56 21.06 -30.23
CA LEU A 171 -5.93 21.54 -30.15
C LEU A 171 -6.60 21.02 -28.87
N LEU A 172 -6.89 21.94 -27.95
CA LEU A 172 -7.65 21.67 -26.72
C LEU A 172 -8.97 20.92 -26.96
N LYS A 173 -9.56 21.09 -28.15
CA LYS A 173 -10.75 20.40 -28.65
C LYS A 173 -10.64 18.87 -28.66
N ASN A 174 -9.43 18.33 -28.65
CA ASN A 174 -9.18 16.89 -28.73
C ASN A 174 -8.97 16.21 -27.36
N ILE A 175 -8.92 16.96 -26.25
CA ILE A 175 -8.88 16.39 -24.90
C ILE A 175 -10.05 15.41 -24.63
N PRO A 176 -11.31 15.72 -25.02
CA PRO A 176 -12.41 14.76 -24.88
C PRO A 176 -12.17 13.45 -25.64
N LEU A 177 -11.48 13.48 -26.77
CA LEU A 177 -11.15 12.28 -27.54
C LEU A 177 -10.21 11.35 -26.78
N LEU A 178 -9.20 11.91 -26.10
CA LEU A 178 -8.35 11.14 -25.20
C LEU A 178 -9.16 10.53 -24.04
N GLY A 179 -10.12 11.28 -23.50
CA GLY A 179 -11.07 10.80 -22.50
C GLY A 179 -11.89 9.61 -22.98
N MET A 180 -12.41 9.65 -24.21
CA MET A 180 -13.14 8.53 -24.82
C MET A 180 -12.25 7.29 -24.96
N VAL A 181 -11.04 7.43 -25.50
CA VAL A 181 -10.10 6.32 -25.69
C VAL A 181 -9.73 5.69 -24.34
N TYR A 182 -9.43 6.51 -23.34
CA TYR A 182 -9.11 6.04 -21.99
C TYR A 182 -10.26 5.24 -21.36
N ASN A 183 -11.50 5.76 -21.43
CA ASN A 183 -12.66 5.06 -20.89
C ASN A 183 -12.98 3.79 -21.68
N GLY A 184 -12.83 3.80 -23.00
CA GLY A 184 -13.02 2.63 -23.86
C GLY A 184 -12.03 1.51 -23.56
N LEU A 185 -10.73 1.83 -23.50
CA LEU A 185 -9.69 0.87 -23.14
C LEU A 185 -9.87 0.36 -21.70
N GLY A 186 -10.20 1.24 -20.76
CA GLY A 186 -10.48 0.86 -19.36
C GLY A 186 -11.68 -0.07 -19.22
N LEU A 187 -12.72 0.11 -20.05
CA LEU A 187 -13.87 -0.76 -20.12
C LEU A 187 -13.53 -2.13 -20.70
N LEU A 188 -12.85 -2.16 -21.86
CA LEU A 188 -12.40 -3.40 -22.50
C LEU A 188 -11.49 -4.21 -21.57
N PHE A 189 -10.55 -3.55 -20.90
CA PHE A 189 -9.68 -4.19 -19.91
C PHE A 189 -10.46 -4.73 -18.71
N SER A 190 -11.49 -3.99 -18.24
CA SER A 190 -12.37 -4.47 -17.17
C SER A 190 -13.21 -5.68 -17.59
N TRP A 191 -13.68 -5.72 -18.83
CA TRP A 191 -14.38 -6.86 -19.40
C TRP A 191 -13.45 -8.06 -19.49
N TYR A 192 -12.29 -7.89 -20.12
CA TYR A 192 -11.27 -8.92 -20.23
C TYR A 192 -10.92 -9.52 -18.87
N ASN A 193 -10.62 -8.69 -17.86
CA ASN A 193 -10.32 -9.17 -16.51
C ASN A 193 -11.49 -9.89 -15.84
N THR A 194 -12.73 -9.47 -16.10
CA THR A 194 -13.90 -10.09 -15.48
C THR A 194 -14.26 -11.44 -16.12
N PHE A 195 -14.06 -11.56 -17.43
CA PHE A 195 -14.30 -12.81 -18.18
C PHE A 195 -13.15 -13.81 -18.00
N SER A 196 -11.90 -13.34 -17.97
CA SER A 196 -10.73 -14.20 -17.70
C SER A 196 -10.69 -14.71 -16.26
N ASN A 197 -11.13 -13.91 -15.29
CA ASN A 197 -11.23 -14.37 -13.90
C ASN A 197 -12.45 -15.29 -13.72
N GLY A 198 -12.26 -16.60 -13.83
CA GLY A 198 -13.29 -17.63 -13.69
C GLY A 198 -13.99 -17.74 -12.33
N THR A 199 -13.59 -16.93 -11.36
CA THR A 199 -13.70 -17.24 -9.93
C THR A 199 -14.77 -16.47 -9.18
N THR A 200 -15.37 -15.43 -9.79
CA THR A 200 -16.49 -14.68 -9.20
C THR A 200 -17.84 -15.26 -9.57
N THR A 201 -18.81 -15.18 -8.66
CA THR A 201 -20.21 -15.57 -8.94
C THR A 201 -20.78 -14.77 -10.12
N ALA A 202 -21.57 -15.43 -10.98
CA ALA A 202 -22.11 -14.81 -12.20
C ALA A 202 -22.91 -13.52 -11.91
N SER A 203 -23.69 -13.51 -10.83
CA SER A 203 -24.44 -12.32 -10.39
C SER A 203 -23.52 -11.16 -10.00
N HIS A 204 -22.43 -11.43 -9.26
CA HIS A 204 -21.48 -10.39 -8.89
C HIS A 204 -20.71 -9.85 -10.10
N LYS A 205 -20.31 -10.73 -11.04
CA LYS A 205 -19.70 -10.33 -12.32
C LYS A 205 -20.62 -9.40 -13.09
N LEU A 206 -21.86 -9.84 -13.31
CA LEU A 206 -22.85 -9.10 -14.08
C LEU A 206 -23.13 -7.74 -13.45
N ASN A 207 -23.32 -7.68 -12.13
CA ASN A 207 -23.58 -6.42 -11.44
C ASN A 207 -22.38 -5.46 -11.50
N SER A 208 -21.16 -5.95 -11.26
CA SER A 208 -19.95 -5.14 -11.34
C SER A 208 -19.69 -4.61 -12.76
N LEU A 209 -19.89 -5.46 -13.77
CA LEU A 209 -19.78 -5.08 -15.18
C LEU A 209 -20.87 -4.12 -15.60
N PHE A 210 -22.12 -4.34 -15.19
CA PHE A 210 -23.24 -3.45 -15.49
C PHE A 210 -22.95 -2.01 -15.05
N PHE A 211 -22.59 -1.81 -13.77
CA PHE A 211 -22.28 -0.47 -13.27
C PHE A 211 -21.05 0.15 -13.96
N LYS A 212 -20.01 -0.65 -14.25
CA LYS A 212 -18.82 -0.16 -14.96
C LYS A 212 -19.14 0.24 -16.40
N THR A 213 -19.89 -0.59 -17.12
CA THR A 213 -20.31 -0.32 -18.50
C THR A 213 -21.20 0.91 -18.56
N LEU A 214 -22.14 1.05 -17.63
CA LEU A 214 -23.02 2.22 -17.57
C LEU A 214 -22.25 3.51 -17.26
N THR A 215 -21.29 3.47 -16.33
CA THR A 215 -20.43 4.62 -16.00
C THR A 215 -19.54 4.99 -17.20
N ALA A 216 -18.91 3.99 -17.83
CA ALA A 216 -18.04 4.20 -18.99
C ALA A 216 -18.82 4.71 -20.21
N SER A 217 -20.02 4.17 -20.48
CA SER A 217 -20.85 4.62 -21.60
C SER A 217 -21.29 6.07 -21.42
N LEU A 218 -21.76 6.46 -20.22
CA LEU A 218 -22.11 7.85 -19.94
C LEU A 218 -20.90 8.79 -20.10
N ASN A 219 -19.73 8.40 -19.60
CA ASN A 219 -18.51 9.18 -19.79
C ASN A 219 -18.14 9.31 -21.28
N ILE A 220 -18.18 8.22 -22.04
CA ILE A 220 -17.86 8.23 -23.48
C ILE A 220 -18.85 9.13 -24.22
N THR A 221 -20.15 9.04 -23.94
CA THR A 221 -21.18 9.91 -24.54
C THR A 221 -20.96 11.37 -24.14
N ALA A 222 -20.60 11.66 -22.88
CA ALA A 222 -20.32 13.00 -22.41
C ALA A 222 -19.09 13.61 -23.11
N TYR A 223 -18.01 12.84 -23.25
CA TYR A 223 -16.83 13.25 -24.00
C TYR A 223 -17.11 13.41 -25.49
N PHE A 224 -17.93 12.53 -26.08
CA PHE A 224 -18.36 12.65 -27.47
C PHE A 224 -19.15 13.94 -27.71
N LEU A 225 -20.12 14.27 -26.85
CA LEU A 225 -20.86 15.53 -26.93
C LEU A 225 -19.94 16.74 -26.72
N SER A 226 -19.00 16.66 -25.79
CA SER A 226 -18.00 17.74 -25.58
C SER A 226 -17.10 17.91 -26.81
N TYR A 227 -16.74 16.82 -27.48
CA TYR A 227 -15.94 16.84 -28.71
C TYR A 227 -16.69 17.50 -29.88
N THR A 228 -17.95 17.10 -30.13
CA THR A 228 -18.79 17.68 -31.19
C THR A 228 -19.08 19.15 -30.93
N ALA A 229 -19.18 19.55 -29.66
CA ALA A 229 -19.30 20.93 -29.19
C ALA A 229 -18.03 21.78 -29.32
N GLY A 230 -16.96 21.28 -29.98
CA GLY A 230 -15.73 22.04 -30.13
C GLY A 230 -14.83 22.04 -28.89
N GLY A 231 -15.05 21.12 -27.95
CA GLY A 231 -14.34 21.07 -26.66
C GLY A 231 -15.02 21.90 -25.57
N ALA A 232 -16.08 22.65 -25.88
CA ALA A 232 -16.87 23.34 -24.89
C ALA A 232 -17.75 22.34 -24.13
N MET A 233 -17.78 22.46 -22.80
CA MET A 233 -18.56 21.58 -21.95
C MET A 233 -20.02 22.03 -21.92
N MET A 234 -20.82 21.52 -22.87
CA MET A 234 -22.26 21.83 -22.94
C MET A 234 -23.03 21.22 -21.76
N LEU A 235 -24.16 21.83 -21.40
CA LEU A 235 -25.04 21.37 -20.32
C LEU A 235 -25.44 19.88 -20.44
N PRO A 236 -25.77 19.31 -21.62
CA PRO A 236 -26.04 17.88 -21.75
C PRO A 236 -24.83 17.00 -21.39
N ALA A 237 -23.61 17.40 -21.79
CA ALA A 237 -22.40 16.66 -21.44
C ALA A 237 -22.15 16.71 -19.92
N ALA A 238 -22.36 17.87 -19.31
CA ALA A 238 -22.25 18.05 -17.87
C ALA A 238 -23.22 17.15 -17.09
N VAL A 239 -24.49 17.09 -17.51
CA VAL A 239 -25.50 16.19 -16.92
C VAL A 239 -25.05 14.74 -17.01
N LEU A 240 -24.50 14.29 -18.14
CA LEU A 240 -24.01 12.92 -18.29
C LEU A 240 -22.82 12.61 -17.37
N PHE A 241 -21.88 13.54 -17.16
CA PHE A 241 -20.80 13.36 -16.20
C PHE A 241 -21.31 13.30 -14.75
N VAL A 242 -22.30 14.11 -14.40
CA VAL A 242 -22.93 14.08 -13.07
C VAL A 242 -23.68 12.76 -12.86
N LEU A 243 -24.42 12.28 -13.87
CA LEU A 243 -25.08 10.98 -13.83
C LEU A 243 -24.06 9.85 -13.69
N SER A 244 -22.97 9.89 -14.44
CA SER A 244 -21.85 8.95 -14.34
C SER A 244 -21.28 8.89 -12.93
N SER A 245 -20.99 10.04 -12.32
CA SER A 245 -20.52 10.10 -10.93
C SER A 245 -21.58 9.62 -9.92
N SER A 246 -22.87 9.80 -10.23
CA SER A 246 -23.97 9.33 -9.37
C SER A 246 -24.08 7.80 -9.38
N ILE A 247 -23.77 7.12 -10.49
CA ILE A 247 -23.76 5.66 -10.56
C ILE A 247 -22.78 5.05 -9.56
N ASP A 248 -21.60 5.65 -9.38
CA ASP A 248 -20.63 5.20 -8.38
C ASP A 248 -21.19 5.27 -6.94
N VAL A 249 -22.01 6.29 -6.66
CA VAL A 249 -22.73 6.42 -5.38
C VAL A 249 -23.80 5.34 -5.27
N PHE A 250 -24.64 5.17 -6.29
CA PHE A 250 -25.69 4.15 -6.32
C PHE A 250 -25.12 2.74 -6.12
N LYS A 251 -24.03 2.40 -6.81
CA LYS A 251 -23.31 1.14 -6.60
C LYS A 251 -22.87 0.97 -5.15
N SER A 252 -22.28 2.02 -4.57
CA SER A 252 -21.84 1.97 -3.18
C SER A 252 -23.00 1.80 -2.19
N VAL A 253 -24.14 2.45 -2.46
CA VAL A 253 -25.37 2.33 -1.67
C VAL A 253 -25.94 0.92 -1.80
N TYR A 254 -25.96 0.35 -3.00
CA TYR A 254 -26.34 -1.03 -3.25
C TYR A 254 -25.45 -2.02 -2.47
N ASP A 255 -24.13 -1.86 -2.53
CA ASP A 255 -23.19 -2.68 -1.77
C ASP A 255 -23.41 -2.55 -0.26
N PHE A 256 -23.73 -1.33 0.22
CA PHE A 256 -24.12 -1.10 1.61
C PHE A 256 -25.41 -1.84 2.00
N PHE A 257 -26.45 -1.80 1.17
CA PHE A 257 -27.68 -2.55 1.43
C PHE A 257 -27.45 -4.06 1.43
N LYS A 258 -26.67 -4.57 0.47
CA LYS A 258 -26.28 -5.98 0.40
C LYS A 258 -25.55 -6.42 1.67
N THR A 259 -24.55 -5.65 2.11
CA THR A 259 -23.80 -5.95 3.34
C THR A 259 -24.64 -5.83 4.61
N ARG A 260 -25.59 -4.88 4.65
CA ARG A 260 -26.56 -4.77 5.74
C ARG A 260 -27.48 -5.98 5.80
N HIS A 261 -27.96 -6.46 4.65
CA HIS A 261 -28.79 -7.67 4.57
C HIS A 261 -28.01 -8.89 5.07
N ALA A 262 -26.77 -9.08 4.58
CA ALA A 262 -25.90 -10.17 5.02
C ALA A 262 -25.61 -10.14 6.54
N LEU A 263 -25.44 -8.94 7.13
CA LEU A 263 -25.27 -8.81 8.57
C LEU A 263 -26.55 -9.16 9.35
N LYS A 264 -27.74 -8.80 8.83
CA LYS A 264 -29.02 -9.13 9.46
C LYS A 264 -29.35 -10.63 9.42
N THR A 265 -28.90 -11.33 8.38
CA THR A 265 -29.10 -12.79 8.27
C THR A 265 -28.22 -13.58 9.24
N LEU A 266 -27.12 -13.02 9.71
CA LEU A 266 -26.29 -13.62 10.74
C LEU A 266 -26.97 -13.43 12.11
N LYS A 267 -27.30 -14.55 12.78
CA LYS A 267 -27.84 -14.51 14.15
C LYS A 267 -26.80 -13.91 15.08
N THR A 268 -27.12 -12.82 15.77
CA THR A 268 -26.25 -12.21 16.78
C THR A 268 -25.77 -13.31 17.74
N PRO A 269 -24.45 -13.51 17.89
CA PRO A 269 -23.91 -14.47 18.84
C PRO A 269 -24.21 -14.04 20.27
N ASP A 270 -24.82 -14.95 21.03
CA ASP A 270 -24.94 -14.84 22.49
C ASP A 270 -23.56 -15.19 23.08
N GLU A 271 -23.10 -14.44 24.09
CA GLU A 271 -21.69 -14.45 24.54
C GLU A 271 -21.20 -15.79 25.11
N TYR A 272 -22.09 -16.70 25.54
CA TYR A 272 -21.72 -17.83 26.41
C TYR A 272 -21.65 -19.22 25.75
N GLU A 273 -22.12 -19.42 24.50
CA GLU A 273 -22.30 -20.79 23.96
C GLU A 273 -21.76 -21.04 22.54
N ARG A 274 -20.94 -20.14 21.95
CA ARG A 274 -20.62 -20.24 20.52
C ARG A 274 -19.14 -20.44 20.18
N SER A 275 -18.90 -21.16 19.09
CA SER A 275 -17.58 -21.41 18.54
C SER A 275 -16.91 -20.11 18.07
N TRP A 276 -15.59 -20.03 18.25
CA TRP A 276 -14.75 -18.90 17.82
C TRP A 276 -15.06 -18.44 16.37
N GLU A 277 -15.28 -19.40 15.46
CA GLU A 277 -15.55 -19.17 14.04
C GLU A 277 -16.78 -18.29 13.79
N GLN A 278 -17.87 -18.54 14.52
CA GLN A 278 -19.13 -17.81 14.36
C GLN A 278 -19.02 -16.38 14.88
N LEU A 279 -18.32 -16.19 16.00
CA LEU A 279 -18.09 -14.86 16.57
C LEU A 279 -17.15 -14.03 15.68
N ALA A 280 -16.10 -14.67 15.14
CA ALA A 280 -15.20 -14.07 14.18
C ALA A 280 -15.92 -13.67 12.87
N GLU A 281 -16.79 -14.53 12.34
CA GLU A 281 -17.62 -14.24 11.16
C GLU A 281 -18.54 -13.04 11.40
N TYR A 282 -19.22 -12.98 12.54
CA TYR A 282 -20.07 -11.86 12.92
C TYR A 282 -19.29 -10.53 12.98
N GLU A 283 -18.12 -10.52 13.62
CA GLU A 283 -17.30 -9.29 13.70
C GLU A 283 -16.70 -8.90 12.35
N ARG A 284 -16.36 -9.86 11.47
CA ARG A 284 -15.96 -9.59 10.07
C ARG A 284 -17.11 -8.95 9.28
N ALA A 285 -18.33 -9.47 9.39
CA ALA A 285 -19.51 -8.91 8.72
C ALA A 285 -19.85 -7.50 9.23
N LYS A 286 -19.77 -7.28 10.55
CA LYS A 286 -19.97 -5.98 11.19
C LYS A 286 -18.92 -4.96 10.75
N ASN A 287 -17.65 -5.36 10.65
CA ASN A 287 -16.58 -4.52 10.13
C ASN A 287 -16.83 -4.13 8.66
N LEU A 288 -17.20 -5.10 7.83
CA LEU A 288 -17.54 -4.87 6.42
C LEU A 288 -18.69 -3.87 6.28
N HIS A 289 -19.75 -4.00 7.08
CA HIS A 289 -20.87 -3.07 7.07
C HIS A 289 -20.45 -1.63 7.41
N LYS A 290 -19.67 -1.44 8.49
CA LYS A 290 -19.14 -0.12 8.88
C LYS A 290 -18.26 0.49 7.79
N ARG A 291 -17.41 -0.34 7.17
CA ARG A 291 -16.54 0.06 6.06
C ARG A 291 -17.35 0.51 4.84
N SER A 292 -18.37 -0.25 4.46
CA SER A 292 -19.27 0.09 3.35
C SER A 292 -19.98 1.41 3.59
N MET A 293 -20.49 1.65 4.81
CA MET A 293 -21.14 2.92 5.17
C MET A 293 -20.21 4.12 4.99
N LYS A 294 -18.97 4.03 5.49
CA LYS A 294 -17.98 5.11 5.33
C LYS A 294 -17.62 5.34 3.85
N SER A 295 -17.48 4.26 3.08
CA SER A 295 -17.19 4.32 1.64
C SER A 295 -18.29 5.03 0.86
N VAL A 296 -19.57 4.79 1.21
CA VAL A 296 -20.72 5.51 0.64
C VAL A 296 -20.59 7.02 0.87
N TRP A 297 -20.36 7.44 2.11
CA TRP A 297 -20.24 8.86 2.45
C TRP A 297 -19.11 9.55 1.67
N ILE A 298 -17.95 8.92 1.55
CA ILE A 298 -16.81 9.49 0.83
C ILE A 298 -17.08 9.60 -0.66
N LYS A 299 -17.68 8.57 -1.26
CA LYS A 299 -18.05 8.61 -2.67
C LYS A 299 -19.14 9.64 -2.93
N PHE A 300 -20.10 9.78 -2.03
CA PHE A 300 -21.14 10.81 -2.10
C PHE A 300 -20.53 12.21 -2.05
N THR A 301 -19.67 12.51 -1.07
CA THR A 301 -18.98 13.80 -0.99
C THR A 301 -18.13 14.07 -2.21
N ALA A 302 -17.38 13.07 -2.70
CA ALA A 302 -16.59 13.21 -3.93
C ALA A 302 -17.46 13.50 -5.16
N ALA A 303 -18.64 12.85 -5.27
CA ALA A 303 -19.59 13.11 -6.35
C ALA A 303 -20.12 14.54 -6.28
N VAL A 304 -20.56 15.01 -5.11
CA VAL A 304 -21.03 16.40 -4.91
C VAL A 304 -19.96 17.42 -5.30
N LEU A 305 -18.71 17.23 -4.84
CA LEU A 305 -17.60 18.13 -5.18
C LEU A 305 -17.29 18.12 -6.69
N THR A 306 -17.36 16.95 -7.33
CA THR A 306 -17.15 16.82 -8.78
C THR A 306 -18.29 17.50 -9.55
N THR A 307 -19.54 17.37 -9.10
CA THR A 307 -20.69 18.07 -9.68
C THR A 307 -20.56 19.59 -9.57
N ILE A 308 -20.09 20.11 -8.43
CA ILE A 308 -19.82 21.56 -8.28
C ILE A 308 -18.75 22.01 -9.27
N ALA A 309 -17.65 21.26 -9.41
CA ALA A 309 -16.57 21.58 -10.33
C ALA A 309 -17.03 21.60 -11.80
N ILE A 310 -17.85 20.62 -12.19
CA ILE A 310 -18.46 20.54 -13.52
C ILE A 310 -19.46 21.68 -13.73
N GLY A 311 -20.27 22.00 -12.71
CA GLY A 311 -21.21 23.12 -12.77
C GLY A 311 -20.50 24.45 -13.04
N ILE A 312 -19.43 24.73 -12.29
CA ILE A 312 -18.58 25.91 -12.53
C ILE A 312 -18.04 25.89 -13.96
N TRP A 313 -17.51 24.76 -14.43
CA TRP A 313 -17.01 24.66 -15.81
C TRP A 313 -18.11 24.94 -16.85
N SER A 314 -19.35 24.50 -16.62
CA SER A 314 -20.45 24.71 -17.56
C SER A 314 -21.07 26.11 -17.54
N PHE A 315 -21.05 26.82 -16.42
CA PHE A 315 -21.66 28.15 -16.29
C PHE A 315 -20.73 29.29 -16.69
N PHE A 316 -19.41 29.10 -16.56
CA PHE A 316 -18.45 30.12 -16.97
C PHE A 316 -18.02 29.91 -18.42
N PRO A 317 -17.91 30.97 -19.24
CA PRO A 317 -17.47 30.85 -20.62
C PRO A 317 -16.08 30.17 -20.68
N PRO A 318 -15.77 29.45 -21.77
CA PRO A 318 -14.58 28.63 -21.87
C PRO A 318 -13.30 29.48 -21.75
N ASN A 319 -12.81 29.60 -20.52
CA ASN A 319 -11.52 30.16 -20.18
C ASN A 319 -10.58 29.01 -19.85
N LEU A 320 -9.43 28.96 -20.54
CA LEU A 320 -8.40 27.95 -20.33
C LEU A 320 -8.00 27.81 -18.85
N ILE A 321 -7.92 28.93 -18.14
CA ILE A 321 -7.53 28.95 -16.72
C ILE A 321 -8.57 28.21 -15.87
N ILE A 322 -9.86 28.46 -16.11
CA ILE A 322 -10.96 27.79 -15.39
C ILE A 322 -10.97 26.30 -15.73
N MET A 323 -10.79 25.93 -17.00
CA MET A 323 -10.74 24.52 -17.42
C MET A 323 -9.59 23.77 -16.74
N ILE A 324 -8.37 24.32 -16.78
CA ILE A 324 -7.19 23.73 -16.13
C ILE A 324 -7.42 23.61 -14.62
N GLY A 325 -7.99 24.64 -13.99
CA GLY A 325 -8.36 24.64 -12.58
C GLY A 325 -9.36 23.54 -12.22
N CYS A 326 -10.44 23.39 -13.00
CA CYS A 326 -11.44 22.34 -12.82
C CYS A 326 -10.84 20.93 -13.00
N ILE A 327 -9.99 20.72 -14.02
CA ILE A 327 -9.32 19.43 -14.24
C ILE A 327 -8.38 19.08 -13.07
N ALA A 328 -7.58 20.04 -12.61
CA ALA A 328 -6.69 19.88 -11.48
C ALA A 328 -7.47 19.57 -10.19
N PHE A 329 -8.57 20.28 -9.96
CA PHE A 329 -9.45 20.08 -8.81
C PHE A 329 -10.13 18.70 -8.81
N ILE A 330 -10.67 18.25 -9.95
CA ILE A 330 -11.28 16.91 -10.08
C ILE A 330 -10.24 15.80 -9.88
N SER A 331 -9.01 16.01 -10.35
CA SER A 331 -7.89 15.09 -10.13
C SER A 331 -7.50 15.03 -8.65
N LEU A 332 -7.44 16.19 -7.97
CA LEU A 332 -7.18 16.26 -6.54
C LEU A 332 -8.28 15.54 -5.72
N ILE A 333 -9.56 15.74 -6.06
CA ILE A 333 -10.67 15.01 -5.44
C ILE A 333 -10.51 13.50 -5.63
N SER A 334 -10.13 13.06 -6.83
CA SER A 334 -9.95 11.65 -7.13
C SER A 334 -8.80 11.02 -6.33
N LEU A 335 -7.69 11.74 -6.18
CA LEU A 335 -6.55 11.34 -5.35
C LEU A 335 -6.91 11.32 -3.86
N ALA A 336 -7.58 12.37 -3.37
CA ALA A 336 -8.04 12.46 -1.99
C ALA A 336 -9.03 11.34 -1.66
N LYS A 337 -10.03 11.10 -2.52
CA LYS A 337 -10.97 9.98 -2.41
C LYS A 337 -10.23 8.64 -2.26
N LYS A 338 -9.26 8.37 -3.14
CA LYS A 338 -8.48 7.14 -3.11
C LYS A 338 -7.67 7.01 -1.81
N SER A 339 -6.97 8.07 -1.41
CA SER A 339 -6.15 8.11 -0.20
C SER A 339 -6.99 7.90 1.07
N VAL A 340 -8.13 8.59 1.19
CA VAL A 340 -9.03 8.48 2.35
C VAL A 340 -9.67 7.09 2.42
N LEU A 341 -10.11 6.52 1.28
CA LEU A 341 -10.64 5.16 1.25
C LEU A 341 -9.58 4.13 1.68
N ASP A 342 -8.34 4.28 1.21
CA ASP A 342 -7.23 3.41 1.60
C ASP A 342 -6.93 3.49 3.10
N ALA A 343 -6.89 4.70 3.66
CA ALA A 343 -6.69 4.92 5.09
C ALA A 343 -7.81 4.29 5.93
N ILE A 344 -9.06 4.39 5.49
CA ILE A 344 -10.21 3.78 6.18
C ILE A 344 -10.15 2.25 6.09
N TYR A 345 -9.77 1.71 4.94
CA TYR A 345 -9.62 0.26 4.79
C TYR A 345 -8.53 -0.28 5.71
N GLU A 346 -7.39 0.40 5.83
CA GLU A 346 -6.35 0.04 6.79
C GLU A 346 -6.82 0.19 8.24
N GLN A 347 -7.45 1.30 8.61
CA GLN A 347 -7.96 1.51 9.97
C GLN A 347 -9.01 0.46 10.35
N GLN A 348 -9.95 0.14 9.45
CA GLN A 348 -10.97 -0.88 9.70
C GLN A 348 -10.36 -2.29 9.76
N ALA A 349 -9.35 -2.59 8.93
CA ALA A 349 -8.62 -3.85 9.04
C ALA A 349 -7.89 -3.96 10.39
N GLN A 350 -7.24 -2.88 10.87
CA GLN A 350 -6.60 -2.88 12.19
C GLN A 350 -7.60 -3.09 13.33
N GLN A 351 -8.76 -2.43 13.26
CA GLN A 351 -9.84 -2.62 14.24
C GLN A 351 -10.39 -4.05 14.21
N LEU A 352 -10.51 -4.65 13.03
CA LEU A 352 -10.92 -6.05 12.89
C LEU A 352 -9.89 -6.98 13.54
N GLN A 353 -8.60 -6.81 13.24
CA GLN A 353 -7.54 -7.64 13.82
C GLN A 353 -7.51 -7.55 15.35
N LYS A 354 -7.63 -6.34 15.91
CA LYS A 354 -7.73 -6.17 17.38
C LYS A 354 -8.90 -6.92 18.00
N LYS A 355 -10.05 -6.98 17.31
CA LYS A 355 -11.23 -7.70 17.79
C LYS A 355 -11.09 -9.21 17.67
N LEU A 356 -10.56 -9.69 16.54
CA LEU A 356 -10.28 -11.11 16.35
C LEU A 356 -9.28 -11.62 17.38
N GLN A 357 -8.21 -10.85 17.64
CA GLN A 357 -7.24 -11.14 18.70
C GLN A 357 -7.89 -11.19 20.08
N HIS A 358 -8.83 -10.28 20.36
CA HIS A 358 -9.56 -10.29 21.63
C HIS A 358 -10.43 -11.55 21.77
N ILE A 359 -11.14 -11.94 20.71
CA ILE A 359 -11.96 -13.17 20.67
C ILE A 359 -11.07 -14.41 20.89
N GLU A 360 -9.94 -14.49 20.20
CA GLU A 360 -8.95 -15.56 20.38
C GLU A 360 -8.44 -15.63 21.82
N THR A 361 -8.11 -14.47 22.40
CA THR A 361 -7.62 -14.40 23.79
C THR A 361 -8.68 -14.86 24.79
N THR A 362 -9.94 -14.46 24.62
CA THR A 362 -11.03 -14.86 25.52
C THR A 362 -11.33 -16.36 25.41
N TYR A 363 -11.41 -16.89 24.19
CA TYR A 363 -11.74 -18.30 23.96
C TYR A 363 -10.67 -19.26 24.45
N HIS A 364 -9.38 -18.92 24.29
CA HIS A 364 -8.28 -19.73 24.85
C HIS A 364 -8.19 -19.69 26.38
N VAL A 365 -8.70 -18.63 27.02
CA VAL A 365 -8.77 -18.55 28.48
C VAL A 365 -9.89 -19.43 29.05
N GLU A 366 -10.98 -19.61 28.32
CA GLU A 366 -12.14 -20.41 28.76
C GLU A 366 -11.98 -21.92 28.53
N LEU A 367 -11.36 -22.36 27.43
CA LEU A 367 -11.25 -23.80 27.12
C LEU A 367 -10.14 -24.55 27.87
N ASP A 368 -9.18 -23.87 28.50
CA ASP A 368 -8.09 -24.56 29.18
C ASP A 368 -7.43 -23.73 30.30
N PRO A 369 -8.00 -23.69 31.53
CA PRO A 369 -7.36 -23.04 32.67
C PRO A 369 -6.00 -23.67 33.04
N ALA A 370 -5.68 -24.88 32.55
CA ALA A 370 -4.37 -25.52 32.77
C ALA A 370 -3.28 -25.06 31.78
N ASN A 371 -3.65 -24.61 30.57
CA ASN A 371 -2.71 -24.05 29.58
C ASN A 371 -2.41 -22.55 29.76
N GLN A 372 -2.98 -21.95 30.80
CA GLN A 372 -2.73 -20.58 31.26
C GLN A 372 -1.22 -20.29 31.44
N SER A 373 -0.38 -21.31 31.65
CA SER A 373 1.08 -21.16 31.74
C SER A 373 1.74 -20.62 30.46
N SER A 374 1.25 -20.96 29.27
CA SER A 374 1.84 -20.49 27.99
C SER A 374 1.48 -19.04 27.68
N PHE A 375 0.24 -18.64 28.01
CA PHE A 375 -0.24 -17.27 27.89
C PHE A 375 0.36 -16.36 28.97
N VAL A 376 0.48 -16.85 30.21
CA VAL A 376 1.23 -16.16 31.27
C VAL A 376 2.69 -15.99 30.85
N LYS A 377 3.31 -17.01 30.25
CA LYS A 377 4.66 -16.91 29.67
C LYS A 377 4.74 -15.87 28.55
N LEU A 378 3.76 -15.78 27.65
CA LEU A 378 3.73 -14.77 26.59
C LEU A 378 3.49 -13.35 27.13
N LYS A 379 2.60 -13.19 28.11
CA LYS A 379 2.33 -11.92 28.78
C LYS A 379 3.54 -11.46 29.60
N GLN A 380 4.20 -12.38 30.31
CA GLN A 380 5.47 -12.14 30.99
C GLN A 380 6.58 -11.80 30.01
N LYS A 381 6.70 -12.52 28.88
CA LYS A 381 7.68 -12.22 27.84
C LYS A 381 7.44 -10.84 27.23
N ARG A 382 6.19 -10.45 27.05
CA ARG A 382 5.83 -9.10 26.59
C ARG A 382 6.18 -8.03 27.61
N GLN A 383 5.83 -8.23 28.88
CA GLN A 383 6.24 -7.33 29.96
C GLN A 383 7.76 -7.21 30.08
N HIS A 384 8.48 -8.31 29.89
CA HIS A 384 9.95 -8.32 29.89
C HIS A 384 10.52 -7.55 28.70
N LEU A 385 9.92 -7.68 27.50
CA LEU A 385 10.33 -6.89 26.33
C LEU A 385 10.07 -5.39 26.54
N ASP A 386 8.90 -5.02 27.08
CA ASP A 386 8.56 -3.63 27.37
C ASP A 386 9.51 -3.03 28.43
N GLN A 387 9.87 -3.81 29.47
CA GLN A 387 10.88 -3.42 30.46
C GLN A 387 12.27 -3.24 29.84
N HIS A 388 12.66 -4.15 28.95
CA HIS A 388 13.95 -4.10 28.27
C HIS A 388 14.04 -2.89 27.31
N GLU A 389 12.94 -2.52 26.66
CA GLU A 389 12.86 -1.34 25.81
C GLU A 389 13.02 -0.05 26.62
N VAL A 390 12.36 0.05 27.78
CA VAL A 390 12.55 1.17 28.72
C VAL A 390 13.98 1.21 29.28
N GLU A 391 14.59 0.06 29.56
CA GLU A 391 15.98 0.00 30.02
C GLU A 391 16.96 0.45 28.93
N LEU A 392 16.76 -0.01 27.68
CA LEU A 392 17.55 0.44 26.53
C LEU A 392 17.44 1.96 26.33
N ALA A 393 16.24 2.52 26.40
CA ALA A 393 16.03 3.96 26.31
C ALA A 393 16.77 4.73 27.43
N ARG A 394 16.78 4.20 28.66
CA ARG A 394 17.55 4.78 29.78
C ARG A 394 19.06 4.71 29.54
N ARG A 395 19.56 3.59 29.02
CA ARG A 395 20.99 3.42 28.68
C ARG A 395 21.42 4.36 27.56
N GLU A 396 20.59 4.52 26.52
CA GLU A 396 20.84 5.46 25.44
C GLU A 396 20.87 6.91 25.93
N ALA A 397 19.95 7.31 26.81
CA ALA A 397 19.96 8.64 27.42
C ALA A 397 21.20 8.89 28.30
N ALA A 398 21.64 7.88 29.05
CA ALA A 398 22.86 7.96 29.86
C ALA A 398 24.12 8.09 29.01
N LEU A 399 24.20 7.34 27.90
CA LEU A 399 25.31 7.44 26.94
C LEU A 399 25.33 8.82 26.27
N ALA A 400 24.19 9.35 25.85
CA ALA A 400 24.10 10.69 25.28
C ALA A 400 24.55 11.79 26.26
N LYS A 401 24.32 11.62 27.57
CA LYS A 401 24.83 12.53 28.60
C LYS A 401 26.36 12.45 28.74
N LYS A 402 26.93 11.24 28.73
CA LYS A 402 28.40 11.05 28.76
C LYS A 402 29.08 11.61 27.51
N GLU A 403 28.49 11.42 26.33
CA GLU A 403 29.01 12.02 25.09
C GLU A 403 29.06 13.55 25.17
N LYS A 404 28.02 14.19 25.72
CA LYS A 404 28.01 15.64 25.96
C LYS A 404 29.10 16.07 26.95
N GLU A 405 29.30 15.33 28.02
CA GLU A 405 30.35 15.64 29.01
C GLU A 405 31.75 15.52 28.40
N ILE A 406 32.01 14.48 27.60
CA ILE A 406 33.27 14.32 26.88
C ILE A 406 33.48 15.47 25.89
N ALA A 407 32.45 15.87 25.15
CA ALA A 407 32.53 17.01 24.23
C ALA A 407 32.86 18.32 24.96
N ILE A 408 32.25 18.56 26.13
CA ILE A 408 32.56 19.74 26.98
C ILE A 408 34.01 19.68 27.48
N ARG A 409 34.49 18.51 27.94
CA ARG A 409 35.89 18.34 28.37
C ARG A 409 36.87 18.55 27.23
N GLN A 410 36.57 18.03 26.03
CA GLN A 410 37.41 18.24 24.84
C GLN A 410 37.46 19.73 24.45
N GLN A 411 36.32 20.42 24.50
CA GLN A 411 36.27 21.87 24.26
C GLN A 411 37.09 22.63 25.32
N ALA A 412 36.94 22.30 26.61
CA ALA A 412 37.72 22.93 27.67
C ALA A 412 39.24 22.67 27.54
N ILE A 413 39.64 21.48 27.06
CA ILE A 413 41.05 21.20 26.74
C ILE A 413 41.52 22.08 25.59
N LEU A 414 40.75 22.19 24.50
CA LEU A 414 41.10 23.07 23.37
C LEU A 414 41.20 24.54 23.79
N ASP A 415 40.28 25.01 24.64
CA ASP A 415 40.26 26.39 25.12
C ASP A 415 41.40 26.65 26.14
N SER A 416 41.78 25.66 26.96
CA SER A 416 42.90 25.78 27.91
C SER A 416 44.28 25.69 27.23
N ASP A 417 44.39 25.01 26.08
CA ASP A 417 45.63 24.92 25.29
C ASP A 417 45.97 26.25 24.59
N GLU A 418 45.08 27.24 24.60
CA GLU A 418 45.42 28.63 24.23
C GLU A 418 46.24 29.36 25.30
N SER A 419 46.27 28.86 26.53
CA SER A 419 47.02 29.42 27.67
C SER A 419 48.24 28.60 28.10
N SER A 420 48.53 27.50 27.39
CA SER A 420 49.61 26.56 27.73
C SER A 420 50.99 27.04 27.20
N PRO A 421 52.08 26.94 27.99
CA PRO A 421 53.44 27.34 27.60
C PRO A 421 54.02 26.55 26.41
N VAL A 422 53.29 25.56 25.89
CA VAL A 422 53.63 24.80 24.68
C VAL A 422 53.57 25.69 23.41
N LYS A 423 52.72 26.72 23.36
CA LYS A 423 52.79 27.73 22.27
C LYS A 423 54.07 28.57 22.34
N MET A 424 54.62 28.80 23.53
CA MET A 424 55.91 29.49 23.74
C MET A 424 57.12 28.63 23.30
N LEU A 425 56.99 27.30 23.36
CA LEU A 425 58.02 26.38 22.84
C LEU A 425 57.89 26.12 21.32
N ARG A 426 56.71 26.29 20.71
CA ARG A 426 56.55 26.25 19.25
C ARG A 426 57.08 27.50 18.53
N SER A 427 57.17 28.65 19.19
CA SER A 427 57.83 29.84 18.63
C SER A 427 59.36 29.79 18.68
N LEU A 428 59.96 28.74 19.26
CA LEU A 428 61.41 28.55 19.34
C LEU A 428 61.97 27.49 18.37
N LYS A 429 61.19 27.01 17.39
CA LYS A 429 61.71 26.08 16.38
C LYS A 429 62.33 26.86 15.20
N PRO A 430 63.65 26.78 14.97
CA PRO A 430 64.31 27.52 13.90
C PRO A 430 63.86 27.03 12.52
N GLN A 431 63.75 27.97 11.59
CA GLN A 431 63.72 27.71 10.15
C GLN A 431 65.00 26.96 9.74
N SER A 432 64.85 25.71 9.33
CA SER A 432 65.86 25.00 8.54
C SER A 432 65.18 24.40 7.33
N GLN A 433 65.43 25.09 6.21
CA GLN A 433 65.67 24.60 4.85
C GLN A 433 64.95 23.34 4.35
N GLN A 434 64.27 23.57 3.23
CA GLN A 434 64.07 22.65 2.11
C GLN A 434 65.18 21.60 1.99
N GLU A 435 64.79 20.34 1.98
CA GLU A 435 65.42 19.37 1.09
C GLU A 435 64.38 18.36 0.61
N GLU A 436 64.36 18.26 -0.71
CA GLU A 436 63.55 17.48 -1.60
C GLU A 436 64.25 16.14 -1.81
N TYR A 437 63.59 14.98 -1.61
CA TYR A 437 63.92 13.69 -2.25
C TYR A 437 62.88 12.61 -1.86
N PRO A 438 62.78 11.48 -2.58
CA PRO A 438 61.52 10.95 -3.04
C PRO A 438 61.20 9.58 -2.42
N SER A 439 59.95 9.19 -2.66
CA SER A 439 59.44 7.83 -2.81
C SER A 439 60.48 6.70 -2.86
N ARG A 440 60.45 5.80 -1.87
CA ARG A 440 60.24 4.36 -2.11
C ARG A 440 60.26 3.49 -0.83
N PHE A 441 59.25 2.61 -0.81
CA PHE A 441 59.24 1.20 -0.39
C PHE A 441 58.90 0.78 1.05
N LEU A 442 58.04 -0.25 1.05
CA LEU A 442 57.77 -1.34 2.01
C LEU A 442 56.85 -1.06 3.20
N VAL A 443 55.64 -1.64 3.20
CA VAL A 443 55.21 -2.87 3.94
C VAL A 443 54.86 -2.47 5.38
N GLU A 444 53.64 -2.62 5.89
CA GLU A 444 53.04 -3.89 6.28
C GLU A 444 51.63 -3.65 6.87
N HIS A 445 50.77 -4.66 6.74
CA HIS A 445 49.68 -5.09 7.62
C HIS A 445 48.75 -4.13 8.40
N THR A 446 47.48 -4.55 8.37
CA THR A 446 46.42 -4.40 9.39
C THR A 446 45.85 -3.01 9.64
N SER A 447 44.60 -2.81 9.21
CA SER A 447 43.61 -2.17 10.07
C SER A 447 42.20 -2.46 9.57
N ASP A 448 41.43 -3.08 10.45
CA ASP A 448 39.99 -3.27 10.37
C ASP A 448 39.24 -1.98 10.03
N PHE A 449 38.26 -2.11 9.14
CA PHE A 449 37.22 -1.12 8.95
C PHE A 449 36.27 -1.14 10.15
N THR A 450 36.65 -0.51 11.27
CA THR A 450 35.69 -0.06 12.28
C THR A 450 35.02 1.22 11.78
N VAL A 451 34.02 1.08 10.90
CA VAL A 451 33.03 2.15 10.73
C VAL A 451 32.14 2.14 11.97
N PRO A 452 32.00 3.25 12.72
CA PRO A 452 31.10 3.28 13.85
C PRO A 452 29.65 3.14 13.36
N LEU A 453 29.02 2.01 13.72
CA LEU A 453 27.62 1.67 13.48
C LEU A 453 26.64 2.76 13.99
N ALA A 454 27.11 3.65 14.88
CA ALA A 454 26.32 4.70 15.52
C ALA A 454 25.77 5.78 14.57
N LYS A 455 26.29 5.92 13.33
CA LYS A 455 25.81 6.94 12.39
C LYS A 455 24.71 6.48 11.42
N ARG A 456 24.39 5.17 11.34
CA ARG A 456 23.34 4.68 10.42
C ARG A 456 21.94 4.59 11.02
N LEU A 457 21.77 4.75 12.33
CA LEU A 457 20.44 4.76 12.98
C LEU A 457 19.84 6.15 13.22
N ARG A 458 20.55 7.24 12.87
CA ARG A 458 20.09 8.63 13.14
C ARG A 458 19.06 9.21 12.15
N LYS A 459 18.31 8.39 11.42
CA LYS A 459 17.26 8.89 10.52
C LYS A 459 15.95 8.11 10.58
N THR A 460 15.54 7.70 11.77
CA THR A 460 14.12 7.51 12.09
C THR A 460 13.70 8.67 12.99
N ARG A 461 12.82 9.54 12.48
CA ARG A 461 12.15 10.56 13.30
C ARG A 461 11.62 9.89 14.57
N SER A 462 12.00 10.42 15.72
CA SER A 462 11.58 9.93 17.03
C SER A 462 10.05 9.90 17.11
N TYR A 463 9.51 8.77 17.56
CA TYR A 463 8.07 8.58 17.79
C TYR A 463 7.52 9.56 18.84
N ASP A 464 8.39 10.16 19.67
CA ASP A 464 8.02 11.13 20.71
C ASP A 464 7.57 12.49 20.16
N ASP A 465 8.10 12.93 19.00
CA ASP A 465 7.70 14.21 18.40
C ASP A 465 6.25 14.16 17.87
N LEU A 466 5.78 12.97 17.48
CA LEU A 466 4.41 12.74 17.01
C LEU A 466 3.38 12.66 18.14
N TYR A 467 3.81 12.33 19.37
CA TYR A 467 2.94 12.39 20.54
C TYR A 467 2.83 13.81 21.08
N ARG A 468 3.93 14.58 21.12
CA ARG A 468 3.90 15.99 21.57
C ARG A 468 3.02 16.87 20.68
N LEU A 469 3.09 16.72 19.36
CA LEU A 469 2.22 17.46 18.43
C LEU A 469 0.73 17.12 18.61
N LYS A 470 0.41 15.89 19.06
CA LYS A 470 -0.97 15.46 19.28
C LYS A 470 -1.52 15.85 20.65
N GLU A 471 -0.64 16.10 21.62
CA GLU A 471 -0.99 16.66 22.91
C GLU A 471 -1.20 18.17 22.81
N GLU A 472 -0.35 18.90 22.07
CA GLU A 472 -0.51 20.33 21.80
C GLU A 472 -1.84 20.62 21.06
N GLU A 473 -2.22 19.79 20.08
CA GLU A 473 -3.47 19.92 19.34
C GLU A 473 -4.73 19.64 20.21
N ARG A 474 -4.61 18.85 21.29
CA ARG A 474 -5.70 18.61 22.25
C ARG A 474 -5.86 19.75 23.26
N THR A 475 -4.77 20.39 23.65
CA THR A 475 -4.82 21.56 24.53
C THR A 475 -5.32 22.82 23.83
N SER A 476 -5.11 22.95 22.51
CA SER A 476 -5.67 24.08 21.74
C SER A 476 -7.18 23.98 21.48
N LEU A 477 -7.77 22.78 21.54
CA LEU A 477 -9.21 22.55 21.32
C LEU A 477 -10.06 22.63 22.61
N THR A 478 -9.45 22.83 23.77
CA THR A 478 -10.15 22.93 25.06
C THR A 478 -10.21 24.35 25.63
N LEU A 479 -9.64 25.34 24.92
CA LEU A 479 -9.61 26.75 25.32
C LEU A 479 -10.15 27.72 24.24
N GLY A 480 -10.95 27.21 23.29
CA GLY A 480 -11.62 28.00 22.25
C GLY A 480 -13.13 27.95 22.36
#